data_AF-A0A1J4XNH4-F1
#
_entry.id   AF-A0A1J4XNH4-F1
#
_cell.length_a   1.000
_cell.length_b   1.000
_cell.length_c   1.000
_cell.angle_alpha   90.00
_cell.angle_beta   90.00
_cell.angle_gamma   90.00
#
_symmetry.space_group_name_H-M   'P 1'
#
loop_
_entity.id
_entity.type
_entity.pdbx_description
1 polymer ?
#
loop_
_entity_poly.entity_id
_entity_poly.type
_entity_poly.pdbx_seq_one_letter_code
_entity_poly.pdbx_strand_id
1 'polypeptide(L)'
;MSYIPSELITLFGSSIIGSIMRLWGMAAQSRHLERLFFLKQSKIIHEARIYENPAFQWTRRLIALSAVFSIVVFPKLVAVFLPEIPIHLGYPQLSGGFLFFFCDIEKIKWVELSGLVITPIDTHLVAAIIGLYFGGSFINVR
;
A
#
# COMPACT_ATOMS: atom_id res chain seq x y z
N MET A 1 -67.66 -9.70 40.08
CA MET A 1 -66.43 -9.19 39.44
C MET A 1 -65.46 -10.36 39.32
N SER A 2 -65.21 -10.83 38.09
CA SER A 2 -64.39 -12.01 37.82
C SER A 2 -62.91 -11.61 37.89
N TYR A 3 -62.23 -11.95 38.98
CA TYR A 3 -60.78 -11.75 39.11
C TYR A 3 -60.08 -12.88 38.37
N ILE A 4 -59.55 -12.57 37.19
CA ILE A 4 -58.57 -13.44 36.54
C ILE A 4 -57.43 -13.62 37.57
N PRO A 5 -57.04 -14.86 37.90
CA PRO A 5 -56.05 -15.10 38.94
C PRO A 5 -54.73 -14.40 38.58
N SER A 6 -54.24 -13.57 39.50
CA SER A 6 -53.01 -12.78 39.36
C SER A 6 -51.77 -13.64 39.09
N GLU A 7 -51.83 -14.92 39.44
CA GLU A 7 -50.83 -15.96 39.16
C GLU A 7 -50.70 -16.28 37.66
N LEU A 8 -51.81 -16.31 36.91
CA LEU A 8 -51.79 -16.54 35.46
C LEU A 8 -51.20 -15.34 34.72
N ILE A 9 -51.47 -14.13 35.21
CA ILE A 9 -50.93 -12.88 34.66
C ILE A 9 -49.42 -12.78 34.91
N THR A 10 -48.95 -13.18 36.09
CA THR A 10 -47.50 -13.21 36.42
C THR A 10 -46.77 -14.34 35.68
N LEU A 11 -47.41 -15.50 35.50
CA LEU A 11 -46.87 -16.59 34.68
C LEU A 11 -46.71 -16.15 33.20
N PHE A 12 -47.75 -15.53 32.62
CA PHE A 12 -47.69 -14.98 31.26
C PHE A 12 -46.65 -13.87 31.13
N GLY A 13 -46.58 -12.96 32.11
CA GLY A 13 -45.58 -11.89 32.16
C GLY A 13 -44.15 -12.44 32.19
N SER A 14 -43.90 -13.48 32.98
CA SER A 14 -42.57 -14.11 33.08
C SER A 14 -42.14 -14.80 31.78
N SER A 15 -43.07 -15.41 31.04
CA SER A 15 -42.80 -16.07 29.77
C SER A 15 -42.47 -15.07 28.65
N ILE A 16 -43.15 -13.92 28.61
CA ILE A 16 -42.87 -12.84 27.65
C ILE A 16 -41.49 -12.22 27.92
N ILE A 17 -41.18 -11.92 29.18
CA ILE A 17 -39.88 -11.36 29.58
C ILE A 17 -38.75 -12.36 29.30
N GLY A 18 -38.95 -13.63 29.64
CA GLY A 18 -37.99 -14.70 29.33
C GLY A 18 -37.76 -14.88 27.82
N SER A 19 -38.80 -14.72 27.00
CA SER A 19 -38.70 -14.80 25.54
C SER A 19 -37.92 -13.64 24.94
N ILE A 20 -38.11 -12.41 25.43
CA ILE A 20 -37.33 -11.23 25.00
C ILE A 20 -35.86 -11.38 25.41
N MET A 21 -35.60 -11.87 26.63
CA MET A 21 -34.24 -12.09 27.11
C MET A 21 -33.50 -13.15 26.30
N ARG A 22 -34.20 -14.19 25.83
CA ARG A 22 -33.64 -15.20 24.89
C ARG A 22 -33.25 -14.58 23.55
N LEU A 23 -34.10 -13.72 22.98
CA LEU A 23 -33.79 -13.04 21.71
C LEU A 23 -32.56 -12.13 21.84
N TRP A 24 -32.45 -11.39 22.94
CA TRP A 24 -31.27 -10.57 23.22
C TRP A 24 -30.02 -11.41 23.51
N GLY A 25 -30.15 -12.51 24.23
CA GLY A 25 -29.06 -13.46 24.49
C GLY A 25 -28.52 -14.08 23.20
N MET A 26 -29.41 -14.52 22.31
CA MET A 26 -29.05 -15.05 21.00
C MET A 26 -28.37 -13.98 20.12
N ALA A 27 -28.87 -12.74 20.13
CA ALA A 27 -28.28 -11.63 19.38
C ALA A 27 -26.91 -11.19 19.94
N ALA A 28 -26.70 -11.27 21.26
CA ALA A 28 -25.40 -11.02 21.86
C ALA A 28 -24.40 -12.14 21.52
N GLN A 29 -24.85 -13.41 21.60
CA GLN A 29 -24.03 -14.57 21.29
C GLN A 29 -23.58 -14.60 19.82
N SER A 30 -24.45 -14.23 18.87
CA SER A 30 -24.09 -14.15 17.45
C SER A 30 -23.01 -13.09 17.21
N ARG A 31 -23.12 -11.91 17.83
CA ARG A 31 -22.10 -10.84 17.77
C ARG A 31 -20.76 -11.29 18.36
N HIS A 32 -20.77 -12.10 19.42
CA HIS A 32 -19.54 -12.66 19.99
C HIS A 32 -18.87 -13.66 19.06
N LEU A 33 -19.65 -14.55 18.44
CA LEU A 33 -19.14 -15.51 17.45
C LEU A 33 -18.54 -14.78 16.24
N GLU A 34 -19.23 -13.74 15.74
CA GLU A 34 -18.75 -12.92 14.63
C GLU A 34 -17.37 -12.30 14.92
N ARG A 35 -17.20 -11.70 16.11
CA ARG A 35 -15.90 -11.17 16.55
C ARG A 35 -14.82 -12.24 16.63
N LEU A 36 -15.15 -13.44 17.11
CA LEU A 36 -14.20 -14.55 17.17
C LEU A 36 -13.81 -15.04 15.77
N PHE A 37 -14.74 -15.07 14.82
CA PHE A 37 -14.45 -15.39 13.42
C PHE A 37 -13.50 -14.35 12.79
N PHE A 38 -13.76 -13.05 12.98
CA PHE A 38 -12.85 -12.00 12.50
C PHE A 38 -11.46 -12.09 13.10
N LEU A 39 -11.35 -12.36 14.41
CA LEU A 39 -10.05 -12.55 15.09
C LEU A 39 -9.33 -13.81 14.63
N LYS A 40 -10.05 -14.89 14.32
CA LYS A 40 -9.44 -16.10 13.74
C LYS A 40 -8.97 -15.86 12.31
N GLN A 41 -9.77 -15.17 11.50
CA GLN A 41 -9.40 -14.85 10.12
C GLN A 41 -8.17 -13.95 10.07
N SER A 42 -8.09 -12.93 10.93
CA SER A 42 -6.90 -12.09 11.02
C SER A 42 -5.67 -12.90 11.44
N LYS A 43 -5.79 -13.78 12.45
CA LYS A 43 -4.70 -14.67 12.85
C LYS A 43 -4.22 -15.58 11.72
N ILE A 44 -5.12 -16.21 10.95
CA ILE A 44 -4.75 -17.06 9.81
C ILE A 44 -4.00 -16.26 8.74
N ILE A 45 -4.46 -15.04 8.43
CA ILE A 45 -3.78 -14.15 7.47
C ILE A 45 -2.40 -13.73 8.00
N HIS A 46 -2.29 -13.44 9.30
CA HIS A 46 -1.02 -13.12 9.94
C HIS A 46 -0.06 -14.31 9.96
N GLU A 47 -0.52 -15.50 10.32
CA GLU A 47 0.29 -16.73 10.35
C GLU A 47 0.77 -17.11 8.94
N ALA A 48 -0.08 -16.97 7.92
CA ALA A 48 0.32 -17.17 6.53
C ALA A 48 1.37 -16.15 6.05
N ARG A 49 1.35 -14.92 6.59
CA ARG A 49 2.37 -13.90 6.32
C ARG A 49 3.69 -14.16 7.06
N ILE A 50 3.65 -14.81 8.23
CA ILE A 50 4.82 -15.10 9.08
C ILE A 50 5.65 -16.30 8.54
N TYR A 51 5.13 -17.09 7.60
CA TYR A 51 5.93 -18.03 6.81
C TYR A 51 6.81 -17.27 5.79
N GLU A 52 7.67 -16.40 6.30
CA GLU A 52 8.73 -15.76 5.56
C GLU A 52 9.88 -16.75 5.42
N ASN A 53 10.05 -17.33 4.23
CA ASN A 53 11.32 -17.96 3.90
C ASN A 53 12.41 -16.88 3.97
N PRO A 54 13.46 -17.03 4.80
CA PRO A 54 14.54 -16.03 4.89
C PRO A 54 15.22 -15.82 3.54
N ALA A 55 15.23 -16.85 2.68
CA ALA A 55 15.67 -16.77 1.30
C ALA A 55 14.83 -15.80 0.45
N PHE A 56 13.49 -15.75 0.63
CA PHE A 56 12.60 -14.90 -0.16
C PHE A 56 12.82 -13.41 0.15
N GLN A 57 13.07 -13.07 1.42
CA GLN A 57 13.41 -11.70 1.79
C GLN A 57 14.74 -11.26 1.19
N TRP A 58 15.75 -12.15 1.16
CA TRP A 58 17.04 -11.90 0.53
C TRP A 58 16.93 -11.69 -0.98
N THR A 59 16.13 -12.50 -1.68
CA THR A 59 15.89 -12.34 -3.11
C THR A 59 15.29 -10.96 -3.44
N ARG A 60 14.33 -10.48 -2.63
CA ARG A 60 13.75 -9.14 -2.81
C ARG A 60 14.79 -8.02 -2.66
N ARG A 61 15.71 -8.15 -1.70
CA ARG A 61 16.81 -7.20 -1.48
C ARG A 61 17.77 -7.19 -2.66
N LEU A 62 18.11 -8.37 -3.17
CA LEU A 62 19.05 -8.53 -4.27
C LEU A 62 18.50 -7.92 -5.57
N ILE A 63 17.21 -8.14 -5.88
CA ILE A 63 16.54 -7.54 -7.06
C ILE A 63 16.49 -6.01 -6.95
N ALA A 64 16.14 -5.49 -5.77
CA ALA A 64 16.11 -4.05 -5.54
C ALA A 64 17.50 -3.42 -5.71
N LEU A 65 18.53 -4.03 -5.11
CA LEU A 65 19.91 -3.55 -5.22
C LEU A 65 20.43 -3.66 -6.66
N SER A 66 20.14 -4.74 -7.39
CA SER A 66 20.55 -4.90 -8.77
C SER A 66 19.86 -3.90 -9.70
N ALA A 67 18.57 -3.60 -9.47
CA ALA A 67 17.82 -2.62 -10.25
C ALA A 67 18.36 -1.20 -10.02
N VAL A 68 18.63 -0.82 -8.76
CA VAL A 68 19.25 0.48 -8.43
C VAL A 68 20.64 0.59 -9.04
N PHE A 69 21.44 -0.47 -8.95
CA PHE A 69 22.77 -0.49 -9.54
C PHE A 69 22.70 -0.32 -11.08
N SER A 70 21.81 -1.05 -11.75
CA SER A 70 21.70 -1.00 -13.22
C SER A 70 21.12 0.31 -13.75
N ILE A 71 20.20 0.95 -13.03
CA ILE A 71 19.52 2.16 -13.52
C ILE A 71 20.30 3.43 -13.14
N VAL A 72 20.94 3.45 -11.96
CA VAL A 72 21.51 4.68 -11.39
C VAL A 72 23.02 4.65 -11.39
N VAL A 73 23.61 3.54 -10.92
CA VAL A 73 25.07 3.45 -10.77
C VAL A 73 25.74 3.19 -12.11
N PHE A 74 25.18 2.29 -12.92
CA PHE A 74 25.75 1.93 -14.21
C PHE A 74 25.90 3.11 -15.18
N PRO A 75 24.89 3.96 -15.44
CA PRO A 75 25.07 5.13 -16.31
C PRO A 75 26.09 6.14 -15.75
N LYS A 76 26.16 6.30 -14.43
CA LYS A 76 27.18 7.15 -13.78
C LYS A 76 28.59 6.61 -13.94
N LEU A 77 28.78 5.30 -13.79
CA LEU A 77 30.07 4.66 -14.02
C LEU A 77 30.51 4.82 -15.47
N VAL A 78 29.59 4.64 -16.43
CA VAL A 78 29.88 4.89 -17.85
C VAL A 78 30.28 6.34 -18.08
N ALA A 79 29.58 7.31 -17.49
CA ALA A 79 29.92 8.73 -17.61
C ALA A 79 31.29 9.10 -17.00
N VAL A 80 31.74 8.37 -15.97
CA VAL A 80 33.04 8.59 -15.32
C VAL A 80 34.19 7.95 -16.10
N PHE A 81 34.01 6.72 -16.59
CA PHE A 81 35.06 5.98 -17.30
C PHE A 81 35.15 6.34 -18.79
N LEU A 82 34.05 6.80 -19.39
CA LEU A 82 33.96 7.14 -20.82
C LEU A 82 33.32 8.53 -20.97
N PRO A 83 34.04 9.61 -20.63
CA PRO A 83 33.50 10.98 -20.66
C PRO A 83 33.22 11.48 -22.09
N GLU A 84 33.71 10.78 -23.12
CA GLU A 84 33.50 11.12 -24.53
C GLU A 84 32.12 10.72 -25.07
N ILE A 85 31.34 9.94 -24.32
CA ILE A 85 30.00 9.50 -24.73
C ILE A 85 28.98 10.55 -24.25
N PRO A 86 28.36 11.34 -25.16
CA PRO A 86 27.35 12.33 -24.76
C PRO A 86 26.08 11.63 -24.27
N ILE A 87 25.53 12.11 -23.16
CA ILE A 87 24.25 11.63 -22.62
C ILE A 87 23.16 12.58 -23.12
N HIS A 88 22.20 12.05 -23.87
CA HIS A 88 21.07 12.82 -24.37
C HIS A 88 19.92 12.84 -23.35
N LEU A 89 19.49 14.05 -22.95
CA LEU A 89 18.32 14.24 -22.11
C LEU A 89 17.23 14.99 -22.88
N GLY A 90 16.03 14.44 -22.86
CA GLY A 90 14.84 15.12 -23.36
C GLY A 90 14.14 15.86 -22.22
N TYR A 91 14.11 17.19 -22.29
CA TYR A 91 13.18 17.97 -21.46
C TYR A 91 12.02 18.46 -22.33
N PRO A 92 10.77 18.42 -21.80
CA PRO A 92 9.65 19.07 -22.46
C PRO A 92 9.87 20.57 -22.39
N GLN A 93 9.99 21.23 -23.54
CA GLN A 93 10.03 22.69 -23.60
C GLN A 93 8.70 23.19 -24.15
N LEU A 94 8.04 24.08 -23.41
CA LEU A 94 6.86 24.80 -23.85
C LEU A 94 7.28 25.72 -25.02
N SER A 95 6.95 25.32 -26.24
CA SER A 95 7.29 26.10 -27.43
C SER A 95 6.21 27.15 -27.69
N GLY A 96 6.47 28.37 -27.21
CA GLY A 96 5.73 29.61 -27.51
C GLY A 96 5.36 29.78 -28.99
N GLY A 97 4.09 29.56 -29.35
CA GLY A 97 3.51 29.97 -30.63
C GLY A 97 3.11 31.44 -30.58
N PHE A 98 3.12 32.12 -31.73
CA PHE A 98 2.89 33.57 -31.88
C PHE A 98 1.49 34.06 -31.42
N LEU A 99 0.59 33.17 -30.99
CA LEU A 99 -0.76 33.51 -30.56
C LEU A 99 -1.11 32.75 -29.26
N PHE A 100 -1.55 33.47 -28.23
CA PHE A 100 -1.94 32.97 -26.89
C PHE A 100 -2.95 31.81 -26.86
N PHE A 101 -3.51 31.39 -28.01
CA PHE A 101 -4.54 30.35 -28.13
C PHE A 101 -4.05 29.03 -28.73
N PHE A 102 -2.89 29.00 -29.39
CA PHE A 102 -2.34 27.79 -30.02
C PHE A 102 -0.88 27.62 -29.62
N CYS A 103 -0.67 27.19 -28.38
CA CYS A 103 0.68 27.02 -27.88
C CYS A 103 0.71 25.96 -26.79
N ASP A 104 0.60 24.71 -27.20
CA ASP A 104 1.06 23.61 -26.37
C ASP A 104 1.55 22.45 -27.23
N ILE A 105 2.42 22.76 -28.20
CA ILE A 105 3.19 21.70 -28.87
C ILE A 105 4.37 21.42 -27.95
N GLU A 106 4.23 20.40 -27.10
CA GLU A 106 5.33 19.83 -26.32
C GLU A 106 6.38 19.31 -27.31
N LYS A 107 7.43 20.10 -27.54
CA LYS A 107 8.59 19.63 -28.30
C LYS A 107 9.63 19.14 -27.32
N ILE A 108 9.99 17.86 -27.46
CA ILE A 108 11.10 17.27 -26.70
C ILE A 108 12.38 17.88 -27.27
N LYS A 109 13.06 18.71 -26.49
CA LYS A 109 14.39 19.22 -26.86
C LYS A 109 15.42 18.29 -26.25
N TRP A 110 16.18 17.65 -27.13
CA TRP A 110 17.34 16.85 -26.77
C TRP A 110 18.51 17.78 -26.52
N VAL A 111 19.02 17.79 -25.29
CA VAL A 111 20.30 18.44 -24.96
C VAL A 111 21.32 17.37 -24.63
N GLU A 112 22.48 17.52 -25.26
CA GLU A 112 23.66 16.71 -25.02
C GLU A 112 24.35 17.26 -23.79
N LEU A 113 24.49 16.43 -22.77
CA LEU A 113 25.32 16.74 -21.63
C LEU A 113 26.60 15.91 -21.71
N SER A 114 27.73 16.59 -21.58
CA SER A 114 29.05 15.98 -21.50
C SER A 114 29.53 16.03 -20.05
N GLY A 115 29.89 14.88 -19.48
CA GLY A 115 30.38 14.75 -18.09
C GLY A 115 29.39 14.12 -17.10
N LEU A 116 29.77 14.08 -15.82
CA LEU A 116 28.96 13.49 -14.74
C LEU A 116 27.74 14.38 -14.42
N VAL A 117 26.58 14.04 -14.97
CA VAL A 117 25.34 14.75 -14.66
C VAL A 117 24.47 13.90 -13.74
N ILE A 118 24.18 14.43 -12.55
CA ILE A 118 23.12 13.91 -11.69
C ILE A 118 21.84 14.60 -12.11
N THR A 119 20.93 13.87 -12.74
CA THR A 119 19.65 14.46 -13.14
C THR A 119 18.67 14.49 -11.97
N PRO A 120 17.72 15.45 -11.95
CA PRO A 120 16.64 15.44 -10.96
C PRO A 120 15.82 14.14 -11.02
N ILE A 121 15.64 13.56 -12.21
CA ILE A 121 14.89 12.31 -12.38
C ILE A 121 15.60 11.13 -11.71
N ASP A 122 16.94 11.06 -11.75
CA ASP A 122 17.70 10.02 -11.02
C ASP A 122 17.45 10.11 -9.51
N THR A 123 17.40 11.33 -8.98
CA THR A 123 17.19 11.56 -7.54
C THR A 123 15.76 11.20 -7.12
N HIS A 124 14.75 11.57 -7.92
CA HIS A 124 13.36 11.19 -7.69
C HIS A 124 13.13 9.69 -7.82
N LEU A 125 13.76 9.03 -8.79
CA LEU A 125 13.67 7.59 -9.01
C LEU A 125 14.33 6.82 -7.85
N VAL A 126 15.52 7.24 -7.41
CA VAL A 126 16.19 6.68 -6.23
C VAL A 126 15.32 6.82 -4.99
N ALA A 127 14.75 8.01 -4.75
CA ALA A 127 13.86 8.24 -3.61
C ALA A 127 12.60 7.35 -3.67
N ALA A 128 12.03 7.14 -4.85
CA ALA A 128 10.86 6.26 -5.05
C ALA A 128 11.19 4.78 -4.79
N ILE A 129 12.32 4.27 -5.28
CA ILE A 129 12.74 2.88 -5.02
C ILE A 129 13.03 2.67 -3.54
N ILE A 130 13.77 3.60 -2.91
CA ILE A 130 14.06 3.57 -1.48
C ILE A 130 12.75 3.62 -0.68
N GLY A 131 11.84 4.54 -1.01
CA GLY A 131 10.53 4.65 -0.39
C GLY A 131 9.67 3.39 -0.53
N LEU A 132 9.66 2.76 -1.70
CA LEU A 132 8.95 1.50 -1.93
C LEU A 132 9.57 0.34 -1.15
N TYR A 133 10.90 0.28 -1.11
CA TYR A 133 11.64 -0.76 -0.38
C TYR A 133 11.44 -0.67 1.13
N PHE A 134 11.61 0.53 1.72
CA PHE A 134 11.41 0.74 3.14
C PHE A 134 9.92 0.71 3.51
N GLY A 135 9.05 1.31 2.70
CA GLY A 135 7.59 1.33 2.87
C GLY A 135 6.96 -0.06 2.90
N GLY A 136 7.45 -1.01 2.07
CA GLY A 136 7.02 -2.41 2.10
C GLY A 136 7.68 -3.27 3.20
N SER A 137 8.74 -2.78 3.86
CA SER A 137 9.44 -3.50 4.94
C SER A 137 8.85 -3.26 6.33
N PHE A 138 8.12 -2.15 6.53
CA PHE A 138 7.47 -1.82 7.82
C PHE A 138 6.25 -2.68 8.14
N ILE A 139 5.78 -3.52 7.21
CA ILE A 139 4.65 -4.42 7.46
C ILE A 139 5.03 -5.63 8.35
N ASN A 140 6.29 -5.66 8.80
CA ASN A 140 6.85 -6.64 9.71
C ASN A 140 7.54 -5.98 10.93
N VAL A 141 6.92 -4.93 11.49
CA VAL A 141 7.22 -4.49 12.85
C VAL A 141 6.03 -4.87 13.72
N ARG A 142 6.33 -5.67 14.74
CA ARG A 142 5.40 -6.25 15.73
C ARG A 142 4.29 -5.31 16.20
#